data_AF-A0A942QKG1-F1
#
_entry.id   AF-A0A942QKG1-F1
#
_cell.length_a   1.000
_cell.length_b   1.000
_cell.length_c   1.000
_cell.angle_alpha   90.00
_cell.angle_beta   90.00
_cell.angle_gamma   90.00
#
_symmetry.space_group_name_H-M   'P 1'
#
loop_
_entity.id
_entity.type
_entity.pdbx_description
1 polymer ?
#
loop_
_entity_poly.entity_id
_entity_poly.type
_entity_poly.pdbx_seq_one_letter_code
_entity_poly.pdbx_strand_id
1 'polypeptide(L)'
;MLNRLLSTALISFAAVHGAFAQDGAPMTTEELTSLTANGVTLTLGGAGMGYTGELALAADGTATGGAKMDNGNTLSIAGTWAIRDGQFCRTWADLDGGKEVCETWIKTSDTSVEVYNGDQMLGVNSW
;
A
#
# COMPACT_ATOMS: atom_id res chain seq x y z
N MET A 1 -37.15 -27.36 49.74
CA MET A 1 -36.16 -27.85 48.76
C MET A 1 -35.34 -26.66 48.31
N LEU A 2 -34.07 -26.60 48.73
CA LEU A 2 -33.17 -25.47 48.52
C LEU A 2 -32.11 -25.90 47.49
N ASN A 3 -32.14 -25.33 46.29
CA ASN A 3 -31.17 -25.66 45.24
C ASN A 3 -30.14 -24.53 45.13
N ARG A 4 -28.90 -24.80 45.57
CA ARG A 4 -27.70 -24.04 45.24
C ARG A 4 -27.23 -24.42 43.83
N LEU A 5 -26.51 -23.50 43.15
CA LEU A 5 -25.34 -23.69 42.26
C LEU A 5 -25.31 -22.51 41.26
N LEU A 6 -24.46 -21.50 41.46
CA LEU A 6 -23.06 -21.34 41.02
C LEU A 6 -22.89 -20.80 39.58
N SER A 7 -22.28 -19.61 39.53
CA SER A 7 -21.24 -19.14 38.61
C SER A 7 -21.55 -18.87 37.13
N THR A 8 -21.43 -17.59 36.75
CA THR A 8 -20.68 -17.20 35.54
C THR A 8 -19.99 -15.86 35.79
N ALA A 9 -18.66 -15.89 35.94
CA ALA A 9 -17.83 -14.70 35.87
C ALA A 9 -17.62 -14.33 34.39
N LEU A 10 -18.07 -13.15 33.98
CA LEU A 10 -17.72 -12.58 32.68
C LEU A 10 -16.30 -12.01 32.77
N ILE A 11 -15.35 -12.67 32.12
CA ILE A 11 -14.01 -12.12 31.85
C ILE A 11 -14.15 -11.28 30.57
N SER A 12 -14.19 -9.97 30.73
CA SER A 12 -14.10 -9.02 29.62
C SER A 12 -12.65 -9.00 29.11
N PHE A 13 -12.38 -9.65 27.98
CA PHE A 13 -11.16 -9.43 27.22
C PHE A 13 -11.25 -8.05 26.55
N ALA A 14 -10.65 -7.04 27.18
CA ALA A 14 -10.34 -5.79 26.50
C ALA A 14 -9.18 -6.06 25.54
N ALA A 15 -9.48 -6.18 24.24
CA ALA A 15 -8.46 -6.24 23.21
C ALA A 15 -7.76 -4.87 23.13
N VAL A 16 -6.58 -4.78 23.73
CA VAL A 16 -5.65 -3.67 23.51
C VAL A 16 -5.08 -3.84 22.10
N HIS A 17 -5.75 -3.25 21.11
CA HIS A 17 -5.18 -3.08 19.79
C HIS A 17 -4.14 -1.97 19.90
N GLY A 18 -2.88 -2.38 20.10
CA GLY A 18 -1.74 -1.47 19.95
C GLY A 18 -1.69 -1.03 18.50
N ALA A 19 -2.19 0.18 18.22
CA ALA A 19 -1.88 0.87 16.98
C ALA A 19 -0.39 1.17 17.00
N PHE A 20 0.39 0.48 16.17
CA PHE A 20 1.77 0.87 15.91
C PHE A 20 1.72 2.25 15.26
N ALA A 21 2.39 3.23 15.90
CA ALA A 21 2.51 4.56 15.34
C ALA A 21 3.34 4.48 14.06
N GLN A 22 2.71 4.83 12.94
CA GLN A 22 3.36 4.98 11.65
C GLN A 22 4.00 6.37 11.63
N ASP A 23 5.32 6.44 11.47
CA ASP A 23 6.08 7.70 11.65
C ASP A 23 5.88 8.72 10.51
N GLY A 24 5.15 8.36 9.45
CA GLY A 24 4.85 9.22 8.30
C GLY A 24 3.36 9.58 8.18
N ALA A 25 3.09 10.79 7.67
CA ALA A 25 1.74 11.19 7.31
C ALA A 25 1.33 10.57 5.95
N PRO A 26 0.09 10.08 5.80
CA PRO A 26 -0.45 9.71 4.49
C PRO A 26 -0.41 10.90 3.52
N MET A 27 -0.17 10.61 2.25
CA MET A 27 -0.35 11.60 1.19
C MET A 27 -1.84 11.96 1.07
N THR A 28 -2.14 13.23 0.83
CA THR A 28 -3.51 13.67 0.56
C THR A 28 -3.92 13.42 -0.90
N THR A 29 -5.21 13.55 -1.20
CA THR A 29 -5.72 13.52 -2.59
C THR A 29 -5.00 14.56 -3.46
N GLU A 30 -4.81 15.77 -2.95
CA GLU A 30 -4.13 16.85 -3.67
C GLU A 30 -2.66 16.52 -3.93
N GLU A 31 -1.95 15.95 -2.95
CA GLU A 31 -0.55 15.55 -3.10
C GLU A 31 -0.41 14.44 -4.15
N LEU A 32 -1.23 13.39 -4.08
CA LEU A 32 -1.24 12.29 -5.05
C LEU A 32 -1.61 12.76 -6.46
N THR A 33 -2.63 13.62 -6.56
CA THR A 33 -3.06 14.20 -7.84
C THR A 33 -1.96 15.08 -8.42
N SER A 34 -1.32 15.93 -7.60
CA SER A 34 -0.25 16.80 -8.06
C SER A 34 0.98 16.02 -8.54
N LEU A 35 1.34 14.94 -7.82
CA LEU A 35 2.45 14.07 -8.21
C LEU A 35 2.22 13.43 -9.59
N THR A 36 0.98 13.01 -9.86
CA THR A 36 0.64 12.20 -11.03
C THR A 36 0.03 12.99 -12.20
N ALA A 37 -0.27 14.29 -12.02
CA ALA A 37 -1.01 15.12 -12.98
C ALA A 37 -0.41 15.17 -14.39
N ASN A 38 0.91 15.10 -14.51
CA ASN A 38 1.62 15.12 -15.80
C ASN A 38 2.26 13.78 -16.16
N GLY A 39 1.85 12.72 -15.46
CA GLY A 39 2.57 11.46 -15.40
C GLY A 39 3.84 11.55 -14.54
N VAL A 40 4.29 10.41 -14.05
CA VAL A 40 5.48 10.27 -13.22
C VAL A 40 6.08 8.88 -13.41
N THR A 41 7.40 8.77 -13.43
CA THR A 41 8.08 7.48 -13.33
C THR A 41 8.51 7.27 -11.90
N LEU A 42 8.01 6.19 -11.29
CA LEU A 42 8.40 5.79 -9.95
C LEU A 42 9.57 4.81 -10.04
N THR A 43 10.55 4.98 -9.17
CA THR A 43 11.48 3.92 -8.80
C THR A 43 10.81 3.03 -7.76
N LEU A 44 10.81 1.73 -8.00
CA LEU A 44 10.22 0.72 -7.12
C LEU A 44 11.31 0.05 -6.27
N GLY A 45 11.00 -0.15 -4.99
CA GLY A 45 11.88 -0.83 -4.05
C GLY A 45 12.90 0.11 -3.41
N GLY A 46 13.99 -0.47 -2.89
CA GLY A 46 14.98 0.24 -2.10
C GLY A 46 15.92 -0.72 -1.38
N ALA A 47 16.88 -0.19 -0.63
CA ALA A 47 17.82 -1.00 0.13
C ALA A 47 17.07 -1.95 1.08
N GLY A 48 17.26 -3.26 0.93
CA GLY A 48 16.65 -4.29 1.77
C GLY A 48 15.25 -4.75 1.34
N MET A 49 14.67 -4.23 0.25
CA MET A 49 13.32 -4.60 -0.21
C MET A 49 13.26 -5.91 -1.02
N GLY A 50 14.41 -6.44 -1.45
CA GLY A 50 14.48 -7.70 -2.21
C GLY A 50 14.11 -7.58 -3.69
N TYR A 51 13.82 -6.37 -4.17
CA TYR A 51 13.56 -6.05 -5.57
C TYR A 51 13.88 -4.58 -5.88
N THR A 52 14.14 -4.29 -7.16
CA THR A 52 14.25 -2.94 -7.70
C THR A 52 13.58 -2.85 -9.07
N GLY A 53 12.98 -1.71 -9.39
CA GLY A 53 12.24 -1.57 -10.64
C GLY A 53 11.86 -0.14 -10.97
N GLU A 54 11.11 0.01 -12.05
CA GLU A 54 10.52 1.28 -12.45
C GLU A 54 9.07 1.06 -12.88
N LEU A 55 8.23 2.05 -12.62
CA LEU A 55 6.84 2.09 -13.06
C LEU A 55 6.50 3.47 -13.59
N ALA A 56 6.23 3.56 -14.90
CA ALA A 56 5.72 4.79 -15.50
C ALA A 56 4.20 4.85 -15.28
N LEU A 57 3.74 5.90 -14.58
CA LEU A 57 2.35 6.29 -14.46
C LEU A 57 2.06 7.38 -15.50
N ALA A 58 1.22 7.08 -16.48
CA ALA A 58 0.78 8.08 -17.45
C ALA A 58 -0.42 8.87 -16.90
N ALA A 59 -0.51 10.16 -17.24
CA ALA A 59 -1.58 11.06 -16.78
C ALA A 59 -3.01 10.63 -17.18
N ASP A 60 -3.13 9.73 -18.16
CA ASP A 60 -4.41 9.16 -18.61
C ASP A 60 -4.92 8.01 -17.72
N GLY A 61 -4.21 7.70 -16.63
CA GLY A 61 -4.57 6.63 -15.72
C GLY A 61 -4.06 5.25 -16.15
N THR A 62 -3.15 5.16 -17.13
CA THR A 62 -2.45 3.92 -17.47
C THR A 62 -1.08 3.83 -16.79
N ALA A 63 -0.57 2.61 -16.63
CA ALA A 63 0.78 2.38 -16.12
C ALA A 63 1.47 1.19 -16.78
N THR A 64 2.78 1.30 -16.96
CA THR A 64 3.64 0.22 -17.46
C THR A 64 5.02 0.25 -16.83
N GLY A 65 5.60 -0.91 -16.56
CA GLY A 65 6.93 -1.01 -15.99
C GLY A 65 7.25 -2.43 -15.55
N GLY A 66 8.14 -2.54 -14.56
CA GLY A 66 8.50 -3.83 -14.01
C GLY A 66 9.55 -3.72 -12.91
N ALA A 67 9.71 -4.82 -12.19
CA ALA A 67 10.71 -4.96 -11.13
C ALA A 67 11.51 -6.25 -11.31
N LYS A 68 12.80 -6.19 -11.00
CA LYS A 68 13.68 -7.34 -10.89
C LYS A 68 13.83 -7.70 -9.42
N MET A 69 13.58 -8.95 -9.10
CA MET A 69 13.82 -9.53 -7.77
C MET A 69 15.28 -9.95 -7.62
N ASP A 70 15.78 -9.98 -6.38
CA ASP A 70 17.16 -10.42 -6.09
C ASP A 70 17.43 -11.87 -6.50
N ASN A 71 16.40 -12.71 -6.55
CA ASN A 71 16.48 -14.08 -7.05
C ASN A 71 16.62 -14.20 -8.58
N GLY A 72 16.64 -13.06 -9.29
CA GLY A 72 16.78 -12.98 -10.75
C GLY A 72 15.46 -12.97 -11.52
N ASN A 73 14.32 -13.24 -10.86
CA ASN A 73 13.02 -13.16 -11.52
C ASN A 73 12.67 -11.72 -11.88
N THR A 74 11.93 -11.56 -12.98
CA THR A 74 11.41 -10.26 -13.40
C THR A 74 9.88 -10.30 -13.35
N LEU A 75 9.32 -9.23 -12.81
CA LEU A 75 7.89 -8.96 -12.76
C LEU A 75 7.59 -7.84 -13.75
N SER A 76 6.70 -8.11 -14.71
CA SER A 76 6.15 -7.05 -15.57
C SER A 76 4.90 -6.48 -14.91
N ILE A 77 4.75 -5.16 -14.98
CA ILE A 77 3.61 -4.44 -14.42
C ILE A 77 2.95 -3.67 -15.55
N ALA A 78 1.66 -3.90 -15.77
CA ALA A 78 0.85 -3.16 -16.71
C ALA A 78 -0.60 -3.09 -16.22
N GLY A 79 -1.24 -1.95 -16.41
CA GLY A 79 -2.66 -1.80 -16.10
C GLY A 79 -3.08 -0.34 -15.91
N THR A 80 -4.03 -0.11 -15.02
CA THR A 80 -4.67 1.20 -14.81
C THR A 80 -4.63 1.65 -13.36
N TRP A 81 -4.69 2.96 -13.14
CA TRP A 81 -4.73 3.57 -11.82
C TRP A 81 -5.66 4.79 -11.78
N ALA A 82 -6.10 5.16 -10.59
CA ALA A 82 -6.85 6.37 -10.30
C ALA A 82 -6.63 6.79 -8.84
N ILE A 83 -6.77 8.09 -8.54
CA ILE A 83 -6.82 8.57 -7.16
C ILE A 83 -8.28 8.60 -6.68
N ARG A 84 -8.56 7.99 -5.53
CA ARG A 84 -9.90 8.02 -4.90
C ARG A 84 -9.73 8.18 -3.39
N ASP A 85 -10.41 9.18 -2.81
CA ASP A 85 -10.48 9.39 -1.36
C ASP A 85 -9.12 9.35 -0.64
N GLY A 86 -8.08 9.96 -1.23
CA GLY A 86 -6.72 9.99 -0.67
C GLY A 86 -5.91 8.71 -0.86
N GLN A 87 -6.38 7.78 -1.69
CA GLN A 87 -5.71 6.52 -1.99
C GLN A 87 -5.32 6.42 -3.47
N PHE A 88 -4.23 5.69 -3.74
CA PHE A 88 -3.84 5.28 -5.08
C PHE A 88 -4.48 3.93 -5.41
N CYS A 89 -5.55 3.92 -6.19
CA CYS A 89 -6.27 2.72 -6.58
C CYS A 89 -5.78 2.21 -7.92
N ARG A 90 -5.23 0.99 -7.95
CA ARG A 90 -4.62 0.38 -9.14
C ARG A 90 -5.21 -0.98 -9.46
N THR A 91 -5.21 -1.33 -10.73
CA THR A 91 -5.51 -2.67 -11.23
C THR A 91 -4.43 -3.09 -12.20
N TRP A 92 -3.62 -4.05 -11.80
CA TRP A 92 -2.53 -4.59 -12.60
C TRP A 92 -2.94 -5.93 -13.19
N ALA A 93 -2.68 -6.16 -14.47
CA ALA A 93 -3.17 -7.33 -15.20
C ALA A 93 -2.69 -8.67 -14.59
N ASP A 94 -1.41 -8.73 -14.22
CA ASP A 94 -0.74 -9.96 -13.78
C ASP A 94 -0.46 -10.00 -12.26
N LEU A 95 -0.94 -8.99 -11.51
CA LEU A 95 -0.79 -8.90 -10.06
C LEU A 95 -2.15 -8.87 -9.38
N ASP A 96 -2.20 -9.32 -8.12
CA ASP A 96 -3.42 -9.29 -7.30
C ASP A 96 -4.63 -10.00 -7.93
N GLY A 97 -4.37 -10.91 -8.88
CA GLY A 97 -5.40 -11.58 -9.67
C GLY A 97 -6.21 -10.64 -10.56
N GLY A 98 -5.65 -9.51 -10.99
CA GLY A 98 -6.34 -8.51 -11.80
C GLY A 98 -7.37 -7.68 -11.04
N LYS A 99 -7.28 -7.65 -9.70
CA LYS A 99 -8.22 -6.92 -8.85
C LYS A 99 -7.75 -5.51 -8.56
N GLU A 100 -8.71 -4.63 -8.28
CA GLU A 100 -8.42 -3.30 -7.80
C GLU A 100 -7.88 -3.36 -6.36
N VAL A 101 -6.77 -2.68 -6.13
CA VAL A 101 -6.13 -2.47 -4.82
C VAL A 101 -6.01 -0.98 -4.61
N CYS A 102 -6.57 -0.48 -3.50
CA CYS A 102 -6.43 0.91 -3.10
C CYS A 102 -5.39 1.04 -2.00
N GLU A 103 -4.33 1.78 -2.32
CA GLU A 103 -3.14 1.88 -1.50
C GLU A 103 -3.10 3.21 -0.75
N THR A 104 -2.62 3.15 0.49
CA THR A 104 -2.26 4.34 1.26
C THR A 104 -0.76 4.57 1.13
N TRP A 105 -0.37 5.75 0.65
CA TRP A 105 1.03 6.12 0.48
C TRP A 105 1.47 7.00 1.64
N ILE A 106 2.51 6.57 2.35
CA ILE A 106 2.97 7.16 3.60
C ILE A 106 4.30 7.83 3.34
N LYS A 107 4.36 9.16 3.53
CA LYS A 107 5.58 9.94 3.24
C LYS A 107 6.72 9.52 4.14
N THR A 108 7.86 9.17 3.55
CA THR A 108 9.12 8.91 4.23
C THR A 108 10.18 9.97 3.93
N SER A 109 10.06 10.68 2.81
CA SER A 109 10.81 11.89 2.48
C SER A 109 10.00 12.77 1.52
N ASP A 110 10.59 13.87 1.02
CA ASP A 110 9.97 14.74 0.01
C ASP A 110 9.70 14.02 -1.33
N THR A 111 10.40 12.91 -1.59
CA THR A 111 10.31 12.16 -2.87
C THR A 111 10.20 10.65 -2.69
N SER A 112 9.77 10.19 -1.52
CA SER A 112 9.68 8.77 -1.20
C SER A 112 8.49 8.48 -0.29
N VAL A 113 7.86 7.33 -0.55
CA VAL A 113 6.75 6.82 0.25
C VAL A 113 6.91 5.32 0.52
N GLU A 114 6.37 4.88 1.64
CA GLU A 114 5.99 3.48 1.84
C GLU A 114 4.54 3.29 1.37
N VAL A 115 4.28 2.14 0.74
CA VAL A 115 3.00 1.82 0.10
C VAL A 115 2.31 0.73 0.90
N TYR A 116 1.06 0.95 1.29
CA TYR A 116 0.30 0.04 2.14
C TYR A 116 -1.06 -0.34 1.55
N ASN A 117 -1.52 -1.55 1.83
CA ASN A 117 -2.91 -1.97 1.69
C ASN A 117 -3.43 -2.46 3.05
N GLY A 118 -4.22 -1.62 3.72
CA GLY A 118 -4.51 -1.80 5.14
C GLY A 118 -3.21 -1.76 5.96
N ASP A 119 -3.01 -2.77 6.81
CA ASP A 119 -1.80 -2.89 7.64
C ASP A 119 -0.62 -3.57 6.91
N GLN A 120 -0.82 -4.02 5.67
CA GLN A 120 0.20 -4.72 4.90
C GLN A 120 1.05 -3.73 4.09
N MET A 121 2.35 -3.66 4.40
CA MET A 121 3.32 -2.97 3.55
C MET A 121 3.52 -3.74 2.24
N LEU A 122 3.33 -3.06 1.12
CA LEU A 122 3.49 -3.59 -0.23
C LEU A 122 4.84 -3.21 -0.85
N GLY A 123 5.38 -2.04 -0.52
CA GLY A 123 6.59 -1.56 -1.15
C GLY A 123 7.05 -0.18 -0.74
N VAL A 124 8.09 0.28 -1.43
CA VAL A 124 8.61 1.63 -1.37
C VAL A 124 8.61 2.18 -2.78
N ASN A 125 8.10 3.40 -2.96
CA ASN A 125 8.14 4.11 -4.21
C ASN A 125 8.87 5.44 -4.01
N SER A 126 9.70 5.83 -4.97
CA SER A 126 10.34 7.14 -5.01
C SER A 126 10.34 7.73 -6.42
N TRP A 127 10.61 9.03 -6.54
CA TRP A 127 10.65 9.76 -7.82
C TRP A 127 11.70 10.87 -7.84
#